data_AF-A0A1H2EE53-F1
#
_entry.id   AF-A0A1H2EE53-F1
#
_cell.length_a   1.000
_cell.length_b   1.000
_cell.length_c   1.000
_cell.angle_alpha   90.00
_cell.angle_beta   90.00
_cell.angle_gamma   90.00
#
_symmetry.space_group_name_H-M   'P 1'
#
loop_
_entity.id
_entity.type
_entity.pdbx_description
1 polymer ?
#
loop_
_entity_poly.entity_id
_entity_poly.type
_entity_poly.pdbx_seq_one_letter_code
_entity_poly.pdbx_strand_id
1 'polypeptide(L)' 'MSKKFTLRQLQHLYEKILDRKLDKRNFRKKILKMGILKELDEIEKDVSHRAARLYRFNKKKYDTLKDQGFNFEI' A
#
# COMPACT_ATOMS: atom_id res chain seq x y z
N MET A 1 -2.20 8.21 -16.33
CA MET A 1 -1.50 8.75 -15.14
C MET A 1 -1.43 7.68 -14.06
N SER A 2 -0.24 7.41 -13.49
CA SER A 2 -0.10 6.40 -12.43
C SER A 2 -0.45 7.02 -11.07
N LYS A 3 -1.48 6.50 -10.40
CA LYS A 3 -1.94 6.99 -9.10
C LYS A 3 -0.85 6.77 -8.05
N LYS A 4 -0.44 7.85 -7.37
CA LYS A 4 0.42 7.83 -6.18
C LYS A 4 -0.48 7.90 -4.95
N PHE A 5 -0.11 7.21 -3.89
CA PHE A 5 -0.90 7.17 -2.67
C PHE A 5 -0.03 6.95 -1.45
N THR A 6 -0.53 7.36 -0.28
CA THR A 6 0.11 7.07 1.00
C THR A 6 -0.32 5.70 1.51
N LEU A 7 0.48 5.08 2.40
CA LEU A 7 0.07 3.84 3.06
C LEU A 7 -1.23 3.98 3.86
N ARG A 8 -1.54 5.20 4.34
CA ARG A 8 -2.78 5.49 5.05
C ARG A 8 -4.00 5.43 4.12
N GLN A 9 -3.89 6.04 2.95
CA GLN A 9 -4.95 5.98 1.94
C GLN A 9 -5.20 4.53 1.51
N LEU A 10 -4.12 3.76 1.32
CA LEU A 10 -4.25 2.34 1.01
C LEU A 10 -4.92 1.56 2.15
N GLN A 11 -4.51 1.78 3.40
CA GLN A 11 -5.15 1.15 4.57
C GLN A 11 -6.64 1.45 4.61
N HIS A 12 -7.03 2.73 4.52
CA HIS A 12 -8.45 3.12 4.56
C HIS A 12 -9.26 2.47 3.44
N LEU A 13 -8.69 2.33 2.23
CA LEU A 13 -9.35 1.64 1.13
C LEU A 13 -9.63 0.16 1.48
N TYR A 14 -8.63 -0.54 2.03
CA TYR A 14 -8.81 -1.93 2.45
C TYR A 14 -9.80 -2.07 3.61
N GLU A 15 -9.74 -1.17 4.60
CA GLU A 15 -10.69 -1.16 5.72
C GLU A 15 -12.13 -0.95 5.23
N LYS A 16 -12.32 -0.12 4.21
CA LYS A 16 -13.64 0.11 3.58
C LYS A 16 -14.12 -1.07 2.75
N ILE A 17 -13.22 -1.75 2.04
CA ILE A 17 -13.58 -2.94 1.25
C ILE A 17 -13.89 -4.15 2.15
N LEU A 18 -13.12 -4.31 3.23
CA LEU A 18 -13.24 -5.43 4.17
C LEU A 18 -14.24 -5.18 5.30
N ASP A 19 -14.84 -3.98 5.34
CA ASP A 19 -15.72 -3.48 6.39
C ASP A 19 -15.23 -3.76 7.83
N ARG A 20 -13.91 -3.61 8.03
CA ARG A 20 -13.27 -3.82 9.33
C ARG A 20 -12.05 -2.93 9.49
N LYS A 21 -11.72 -2.57 10.73
CA LYS A 21 -10.49 -1.84 11.02
C LYS A 21 -9.28 -2.78 10.93
N LEU A 22 -8.21 -2.30 10.32
CA LEU A 22 -6.95 -3.02 10.23
C LEU A 22 -5.97 -2.42 11.23
N ASP A 23 -5.21 -3.28 11.91
CA ASP A 23 -4.11 -2.78 12.71
C ASP A 23 -3.06 -2.13 11.80
N LYS A 24 -2.79 -0.85 12.06
CA LYS A 24 -1.90 -0.02 11.24
C LYS A 24 -0.49 -0.60 11.15
N ARG A 25 0.03 -1.19 12.23
CA ARG A 25 1.40 -1.71 12.29
C ARG A 25 1.51 -3.01 11.49
N ASN A 26 0.55 -3.92 11.68
CA ASN A 26 0.46 -5.19 10.97
C ASN A 26 0.19 -4.99 9.49
N PHE A 27 -0.72 -4.08 9.13
CA PHE A 27 -1.00 -3.75 7.73
C PHE A 27 0.26 -3.23 7.02
N ARG A 28 0.95 -2.25 7.61
CA ARG A 28 2.20 -1.71 7.05
C ARG A 28 3.26 -2.79 6.91
N LYS A 29 3.46 -3.61 7.93
CA LYS A 29 4.44 -4.71 7.90
C LYS A 29 4.12 -5.72 6.80
N LYS A 30 2.86 -6.16 6.70
CA LYS A 30 2.39 -7.11 5.67
C LYS A 30 2.54 -6.54 4.26
N ILE A 31 1.96 -5.37 3.98
CA ILE A 31 1.91 -4.80 2.63
C ILE A 31 3.30 -4.42 2.09
N LEU A 32 4.21 -3.96 2.96
CA LEU A 32 5.59 -3.68 2.57
C LEU A 32 6.38 -4.98 2.34
N LYS A 33 6.17 -6.01 3.18
CA LYS A 33 6.81 -7.32 3.02
C LYS A 33 6.40 -8.02 1.71
N MET A 34 5.17 -7.79 1.23
CA MET A 34 4.71 -8.32 -0.06
C MET A 34 5.52 -7.76 -1.25
N GLY A 35 6.16 -6.60 -1.10
CA GLY A 35 7.01 -6.02 -2.14
C GLY A 35 6.25 -5.57 -3.40
N ILE A 36 4.92 -5.53 -3.37
CA ILE A 36 4.04 -5.09 -4.46
C ILE A 36 3.88 -3.56 -4.51
N LEU A 37 4.46 -2.85 -3.55
CA LEU A 37 4.51 -1.39 -3.52
C LEU A 37 5.91 -0.92 -3.90
N LYS A 38 5.98 0.06 -4.81
CA LYS A 38 7.20 0.81 -5.10
C LYS A 38 7.16 2.10 -4.30
N GLU A 39 8.12 2.25 -3.40
CA GLU A 39 8.37 3.52 -2.72
C GLU A 39 8.88 4.56 -3.71
N LEU A 40 8.47 5.81 -3.53
CA LEU A 40 8.90 6.94 -4.35
C LEU A 40 9.73 7.88 -3.49
N ASP A 41 10.69 8.59 -4.09
CA ASP A 41 11.43 9.69 -3.45
C ASP A 41 10.57 10.97 -3.33
N GLU A 42 9.27 10.79 -3.18
CA GLU A 42 8.27 11.84 -3.08
C GLU A 42 7.49 11.68 -1.78
N ILE A 43 7.17 12.81 -1.18
CA ILE A 43 6.32 12.92 0.00
C ILE A 43 5.03 13.65 -0.38
N GLU A 44 3.99 13.47 0.43
CA GLU A 44 2.73 14.18 0.32
C GLU A 44 2.98 15.68 0.40
N LYS A 45 2.35 16.44 -0.50
CA LYS A 45 2.44 17.90 -0.55
C LYS A 45 1.25 18.53 0.16
N ASP A 46 1.42 19.77 0.61
CA ASP A 46 0.34 20.61 1.14
C ASP A 46 -0.36 20.04 2.38
N VAL A 47 0.41 19.38 3.26
CA VAL A 47 -0.09 18.85 4.53
C VAL A 47 0.52 19.59 5.72
N SER A 48 -0.33 19.96 6.68
CA SER A 48 0.07 20.64 7.93
C SER A 48 0.73 19.70 8.95
N HIS A 49 0.72 18.39 8.69
CA HIS A 49 1.31 17.37 9.54
C HIS A 49 2.52 16.74 8.85
N ARG A 50 3.18 15.79 9.53
CA ARG A 50 4.31 15.06 8.95
C ARG A 50 3.92 14.40 7.62
N ALA A 51 4.50 14.91 6.54
CA ALA A 51 4.26 14.43 5.19
C ALA A 51 4.56 12.94 5.07
N ALA A 52 3.59 12.19 4.55
CA ALA A 52 3.74 10.76 4.33
C ALA A 52 4.52 10.49 3.03
N ARG A 53 5.34 9.44 3.01
CA ARG A 53 5.94 8.97 1.76
C ARG A 53 4.87 8.47 0.79
N LEU A 54 5.09 8.73 -0.48
CA LEU A 54 4.22 8.28 -1.56
C LEU A 54 4.69 6.94 -2.10
N TYR A 55 3.72 6.11 -2.46
CA TYR A 55 3.92 4.79 -3.03
C TYR A 55 3.15 4.68 -4.35
N ARG A 56 3.58 3.73 -5.16
CA ARG A 56 2.91 3.31 -6.39
C ARG A 56 2.73 1.80 -6.39
N PHE A 57 1.60 1.35 -6.89
CA PHE A 57 1.36 -0.08 -7.07
C PHE A 57 2.25 -0.65 -8.19
N ASN A 58 2.98 -1.72 -7.89
CA ASN A 58 3.79 -2.44 -8.86
C ASN A 58 3.01 -3.65 -9.39
N LYS A 59 2.19 -3.41 -10.41
CA LYS A 59 1.37 -4.44 -11.04
C LYS A 59 2.19 -5.62 -11.57
N LYS A 60 3.34 -5.35 -12.21
CA LYS A 60 4.21 -6.40 -12.74
C LYS A 60 4.64 -7.39 -11.65
N LYS A 61 5.09 -6.88 -10.50
CA LYS A 61 5.51 -7.72 -9.39
C LYS A 61 4.35 -8.47 -8.74
N TYR A 62 3.17 -7.85 -8.68
CA TYR A 62 1.96 -8.53 -8.24
C TYR A 62 1.57 -9.69 -9.16
N ASP A 63 1.57 -9.47 -10.47
CA ASP A 63 1.21 -10.49 -11.46
C ASP A 63 2.18 -11.69 -11.37
N THR A 64 3.49 -11.43 -11.28
CA THR A 64 4.49 -12.50 -11.07
C THR A 64 4.27 -13.30 -9.78
N LEU A 65 3.94 -12.62 -8.67
CA LEU A 65 3.67 -13.32 -7.39
C LEU A 65 2.39 -14.14 -7.48
N LYS A 66 1.35 -13.61 -8.14
CA LYS A 66 0.08 -14.31 -8.35
C LYS A 66 0.30 -15.60 -9.15
N ASP A 67 1.11 -15.54 -10.21
CA ASP A 67 1.44 -16.71 -11.03
C ASP A 67 2.25 -17.76 -10.26
N GLN A 68 2.99 -17.35 -9.22
CA GLN A 68 3.73 -18.23 -8.31
C GLN A 68 2.86 -18.83 -7.18
N GLY A 69 1.53 -18.62 -7.20
CA GLY A 69 0.61 -19.16 -6.20
C GLY A 69 0.54 -18.35 -4.90
N PHE A 70 0.88 -17.05 -4.94
CA PHE A 70 0.82 -16.19 -3.77
C PHE A 70 -0.63 -15.94 -3.30
N ASN A 71 -0.95 -16.36 -2.07
CA ASN A 71 -2.23 -16.07 -1.42
C ASN A 71 -2.15 -14.77 -0.61
N PHE A 72 -3.13 -13.90 -0.84
CA PHE A 72 -3.23 -12.60 -0.18
C PHE A 72 -4.07 -12.70 1.10
N GLU A 73 -3.42 -12.94 2.24
CA GLU A 73 -4.08 -12.92 3.56
C GLU A 73 -3.77 -11.61 4.31
N ILE A 74 -4.66 -10.63 4.19
CA ILE A 74 -4.63 -9.39 4.99
C ILE A 74 -5.40 -9.57 6.29
#